data_AF-A0A351AST6-F1
#
_entry.id   AF-A0A351AST6-F1
#
_cell.length_a   1.000
_cell.length_b   1.000
_cell.length_c   1.000
_cell.angle_alpha   90.00
_cell.angle_beta   90.00
_cell.angle_gamma   90.00
#
_symmetry.space_group_name_H-M   'P 1'
#
loop_
_entity.id
_entity.type
_entity.pdbx_description
1 polymer ?
#
loop_
_entity_poly.entity_id
_entity_poly.type
_entity_poly.pdbx_seq_one_letter_code
_entity_poly.pdbx_strand_id
1 'polypeptide(L)'
;MTNNKKSLLAAWLCAASVAFTGCDKDNGPEKTIYVPEETSTAAVNLSENGTANCYIVKPGSVVSFETSYKGNSKTEPTGEGSVAKLIWQDTKGLVKTIYFDPELQTAYAEIANSKGNALVAVCDAAGTILWSWHLWICDYDPEKTLFTTDANASGTQWTFMDRNIGATDMNRGSFDNFGMLYQWGRKDPFPGACAFTIQNEDYSYVEDGERTLYDIQGKAIPKIKDLAEYHGTIEKSIRQPATFFAMTYKDTGEVDESGNPEYECDYITKDWVDVSDDDYWGGVSGKKTIYDPCPVGYKVPVSDAEGNTPYAWMKFTDMTWDPTNHGAIDKDQWFPCTGTRVYASGGLDNPEANPYAGVWFGTAAVKSATSTSPVVYGQYMGIMKSKRLFKVGKDSRSQGLSVRCVKE
;
A
#
# COMPACT_ATOMS: atom_id res chain seq x y z
N MET A 1 52.49 -33.15 47.73
CA MET A 1 51.66 -34.35 47.94
C MET A 1 50.38 -34.13 47.11
N THR A 2 49.93 -34.97 46.19
CA THR A 2 50.42 -36.26 45.68
C THR A 2 49.76 -36.53 44.31
N ASN A 3 50.54 -36.99 43.32
CA ASN A 3 50.28 -38.11 42.37
C ASN A 3 48.81 -38.58 42.15
N ASN A 4 48.30 -39.03 40.99
CA ASN A 4 48.80 -39.39 39.65
C ASN A 4 47.54 -39.62 38.72
N LYS A 5 47.54 -39.99 37.42
CA LYS A 5 48.59 -40.42 36.46
C LYS A 5 48.19 -40.02 35.00
N LYS A 6 49.21 -39.93 34.13
CA LYS A 6 49.22 -39.73 32.67
C LYS A 6 48.43 -40.74 31.80
N SER A 7 47.99 -40.28 30.62
CA SER A 7 48.27 -40.97 29.33
C SER A 7 48.38 -39.94 28.20
N LEU A 8 49.42 -40.05 27.35
CA LEU A 8 49.59 -39.27 26.11
C LEU A 8 49.08 -40.09 24.93
N LEU A 9 48.60 -39.43 23.87
CA LEU A 9 48.96 -39.84 22.51
C LEU A 9 49.23 -38.59 21.66
N ALA A 10 50.26 -38.67 20.81
CA ALA A 10 50.60 -37.67 19.80
C ALA A 10 49.74 -37.91 18.52
N ALA A 11 49.82 -37.18 17.41
CA ALA A 11 50.87 -36.28 16.92
C ALA A 11 50.40 -35.46 15.70
N TRP A 12 51.17 -34.43 15.34
CA TRP A 12 51.33 -33.88 13.96
C TRP A 12 50.11 -33.18 13.31
N LEU A 13 50.22 -32.39 12.24
CA LEU A 13 51.19 -31.41 11.72
C LEU A 13 50.59 -30.96 10.36
N CYS A 14 50.87 -29.73 9.92
CA CYS A 14 50.72 -29.22 8.55
C CYS A 14 49.32 -29.03 7.95
N ALA A 15 49.09 -27.78 7.54
CA ALA A 15 48.26 -27.46 6.39
C ALA A 15 48.95 -27.92 5.08
N ALA A 16 48.17 -28.42 4.13
CA ALA A 16 48.52 -28.44 2.71
C ALA A 16 47.25 -28.56 1.85
N SER A 17 47.20 -27.75 0.79
CA SER A 17 46.23 -27.86 -0.30
C SER A 17 46.45 -29.13 -1.13
N VAL A 18 45.38 -29.78 -1.57
CA VAL A 18 45.41 -30.67 -2.75
C VAL A 18 44.19 -30.37 -3.62
N ALA A 19 44.43 -29.90 -4.84
CA ALA A 19 43.42 -29.91 -5.89
C ALA A 19 43.47 -31.28 -6.60
N PHE A 20 42.32 -31.78 -7.05
CA PHE A 20 42.29 -32.83 -8.07
C PHE A 20 41.42 -32.40 -9.24
N THR A 21 42.01 -32.49 -10.42
CA THR A 21 41.40 -32.24 -11.72
C THR A 21 40.49 -33.40 -12.12
N GLY A 22 39.27 -33.09 -12.54
CA GLY A 22 38.42 -33.97 -13.35
C GLY A 22 37.84 -33.12 -14.49
N CYS A 23 38.17 -33.47 -15.73
CA CYS A 23 37.61 -32.81 -16.91
C CYS A 23 36.50 -33.71 -17.46
N ASP A 24 35.28 -33.51 -16.97
CA ASP A 24 34.07 -34.04 -17.58
C ASP A 24 33.13 -32.88 -17.91
N LYS A 25 32.56 -32.92 -19.12
CA LYS A 25 31.57 -31.94 -19.58
C LYS A 25 30.19 -32.32 -19.06
N ASP A 26 30.02 -32.29 -17.75
CA ASP A 26 28.69 -32.40 -17.16
C ASP A 26 28.06 -31.01 -17.09
N ASN A 27 27.01 -30.84 -17.90
CA ASN A 27 26.01 -29.82 -17.68
C ASN A 27 25.39 -30.10 -16.31
N GLY A 28 25.95 -29.50 -15.25
CA GLY A 28 25.27 -29.42 -13.96
C GLY A 28 23.87 -28.85 -14.19
N PRO A 29 22.82 -29.38 -13.53
CA PRO A 29 21.47 -28.99 -13.83
C PRO A 29 21.34 -27.48 -13.67
N GLU A 30 20.91 -26.80 -14.73
CA GLU A 30 20.20 -25.54 -14.60
C GLU A 30 19.20 -25.75 -13.45
N LYS A 31 19.25 -24.88 -12.44
CA LYS A 31 18.29 -24.92 -11.33
C LYS A 31 16.93 -24.63 -11.95
N THR A 32 16.25 -25.68 -12.38
CA THR A 32 14.97 -25.59 -13.09
C THR A 32 13.99 -25.03 -12.09
N ILE A 33 13.71 -23.72 -12.20
CA ILE A 33 12.83 -23.04 -11.26
C ILE A 33 11.43 -23.52 -11.56
N TYR A 34 10.92 -24.40 -10.69
CA TYR A 34 9.73 -25.17 -10.97
C TYR A 34 8.46 -24.35 -10.73
N VAL A 35 8.07 -23.55 -11.72
CA VAL A 35 6.66 -23.25 -11.97
C VAL A 35 6.05 -24.52 -12.58
N PRO A 36 5.03 -25.15 -11.96
CA PRO A 36 4.40 -26.33 -12.54
C PRO A 36 3.78 -26.01 -13.91
N GLU A 37 3.91 -26.92 -14.89
CA GLU A 37 3.38 -26.73 -16.25
C GLU A 37 1.85 -26.52 -16.26
N GLU A 38 1.14 -27.19 -15.34
CA GLU A 38 -0.29 -26.99 -15.12
C GLU A 38 -0.59 -25.55 -14.65
N THR A 39 0.22 -25.01 -13.73
CA THR A 39 0.09 -23.65 -13.20
C THR A 39 0.39 -22.61 -14.27
N SER A 40 1.48 -22.77 -15.03
CA SER A 40 1.86 -21.79 -16.07
C SER A 40 0.91 -21.80 -17.27
N THR A 41 0.37 -22.97 -17.64
CA THR A 41 -0.63 -23.11 -18.71
C THR A 41 -2.01 -22.60 -18.31
N ALA A 42 -2.40 -22.74 -17.04
CA ALA A 42 -3.69 -22.26 -16.53
C ALA A 42 -3.70 -20.77 -16.14
N ALA A 43 -2.54 -20.13 -16.06
CA ALA A 43 -2.40 -18.75 -15.57
C ALA A 43 -2.97 -17.72 -16.54
N VAL A 44 -3.89 -16.88 -16.04
CA VAL A 44 -4.32 -15.66 -16.73
C VAL A 44 -3.26 -14.58 -16.55
N ASN A 45 -2.71 -14.06 -17.65
CA ASN A 45 -1.73 -12.98 -17.61
C ASN A 45 -2.39 -11.63 -17.28
N LEU A 46 -2.23 -11.17 -16.04
CA LEU A 46 -2.76 -9.89 -15.56
C LEU A 46 -2.08 -8.68 -16.20
N SER A 47 -0.89 -8.87 -16.77
CA SER A 47 -0.08 -7.83 -17.43
C SER A 47 -0.34 -7.71 -18.94
N GLU A 48 -1.23 -8.53 -19.52
CA GLU A 48 -1.53 -8.54 -20.97
C GLU A 48 -1.91 -7.14 -21.51
N ASN A 49 -2.66 -6.37 -20.73
CA ASN A 49 -3.13 -5.03 -21.11
C ASN A 49 -2.25 -3.89 -20.54
N GLY A 50 -1.08 -4.22 -19.98
CA GLY A 50 -0.16 -3.30 -19.33
C GLY A 50 0.16 -3.70 -17.89
N THR A 51 1.19 -3.08 -17.32
CA THR A 51 1.66 -3.34 -15.95
C THR A 51 1.18 -2.26 -14.97
N ALA A 52 1.04 -2.61 -13.69
CA ALA A 52 0.62 -1.71 -12.62
C ALA A 52 1.09 -2.23 -11.25
N ASN A 53 0.91 -1.43 -10.19
CA ASN A 53 1.16 -1.88 -8.81
C ASN A 53 -0.01 -2.65 -8.19
N CYS A 54 -1.21 -2.53 -8.76
CA CYS A 54 -2.39 -3.30 -8.36
C CYS A 54 -2.92 -4.09 -9.56
N TYR A 55 -3.37 -5.33 -9.32
CA TYR A 55 -4.14 -6.10 -10.28
C TYR A 55 -5.47 -6.52 -9.65
N ILE A 56 -6.56 -6.36 -10.39
CA ILE A 56 -7.86 -6.92 -10.03
C ILE A 56 -7.85 -8.39 -10.44
N VAL A 57 -8.10 -9.28 -9.48
CA VAL A 57 -7.94 -10.72 -9.65
C VAL A 57 -9.25 -11.44 -9.38
N LYS A 58 -9.65 -12.34 -10.27
CA LYS A 58 -10.88 -13.12 -10.09
C LYS A 58 -10.69 -14.19 -9.00
N PRO A 59 -11.61 -14.34 -8.04
CA PRO A 59 -11.61 -15.46 -7.10
C PRO A 59 -11.49 -16.82 -7.81
N GLY A 60 -10.72 -17.74 -7.23
CA GLY A 60 -10.53 -19.10 -7.72
C GLY A 60 -9.69 -19.23 -9.00
N SER A 61 -9.08 -18.16 -9.49
CA SER A 61 -8.21 -18.20 -10.68
C SER A 61 -6.77 -18.61 -10.36
N VAL A 62 -6.05 -19.04 -11.40
CA VAL A 62 -4.58 -19.04 -11.45
C VAL A 62 -4.17 -17.83 -12.29
N VAL A 63 -3.17 -17.08 -11.84
CA VAL A 63 -2.75 -15.83 -12.49
C VAL A 63 -1.24 -15.74 -12.63
N SER A 64 -0.79 -14.98 -13.61
CA SER A 64 0.59 -14.53 -13.75
C SER A 64 0.66 -13.01 -13.92
N PHE A 65 1.79 -12.41 -13.57
CA PHE A 65 2.08 -11.00 -13.82
C PHE A 65 3.58 -10.77 -14.04
N GLU A 66 3.90 -9.85 -14.94
CA GLU A 66 5.27 -9.44 -15.24
C GLU A 66 5.86 -8.65 -14.06
N THR A 67 7.12 -8.93 -13.74
CA THR A 67 7.87 -8.26 -12.67
C THR A 67 9.18 -7.64 -13.15
N SER A 68 9.50 -7.70 -14.45
CA SER A 68 10.73 -7.12 -15.04
C SER A 68 10.93 -5.65 -14.64
N TYR A 69 9.84 -4.89 -14.58
CA TYR A 69 9.82 -3.45 -14.31
C TYR A 69 8.95 -3.10 -13.10
N LYS A 70 9.28 -1.99 -12.45
CA LYS A 70 8.57 -1.48 -11.27
C LYS A 70 7.21 -0.90 -11.65
N GLY A 71 6.14 -1.49 -11.13
CA GLY A 71 4.77 -1.00 -11.32
C GLY A 71 4.40 -0.91 -12.80
N ASN A 72 4.01 0.28 -13.26
CA ASN A 72 3.67 0.56 -14.66
C ASN A 72 4.86 1.05 -15.52
N SER A 73 6.10 0.90 -15.05
CA SER A 73 7.27 1.36 -15.79
C SER A 73 7.58 0.52 -17.02
N LYS A 74 8.29 1.13 -17.97
CA LYS A 74 8.92 0.47 -19.14
C LYS A 74 10.45 0.62 -19.15
N THR A 75 11.01 1.29 -18.14
CA THR A 75 12.43 1.68 -18.10
C THR A 75 13.09 1.48 -16.73
N GLU A 76 12.30 1.43 -15.65
CA GLU A 76 12.79 1.24 -14.27
C GLU A 76 12.73 -0.25 -13.91
N PRO A 77 13.83 -1.00 -14.03
CA PRO A 77 13.82 -2.43 -13.72
C PRO A 77 13.57 -2.68 -12.24
N THR A 78 12.93 -3.80 -11.93
CA THR A 78 12.79 -4.29 -10.55
C THR A 78 14.16 -4.68 -9.96
N GLY A 79 15.01 -5.31 -10.78
CA GLY A 79 16.32 -5.86 -10.39
C GLY A 79 16.38 -7.36 -10.63
N GLU A 80 17.44 -8.01 -10.15
CA GLU A 80 17.64 -9.46 -10.30
C GLU A 80 16.77 -10.24 -9.28
N GLY A 81 15.49 -10.41 -9.61
CA GLY A 81 14.57 -11.23 -8.83
C GLY A 81 15.02 -12.69 -8.76
N SER A 82 14.91 -13.30 -7.58
CA SER A 82 15.21 -14.72 -7.33
C SER A 82 14.04 -15.53 -6.78
N VAL A 83 13.08 -14.89 -6.09
CA VAL A 83 11.90 -15.55 -5.53
C VAL A 83 10.74 -14.57 -5.35
N ALA A 84 9.50 -15.01 -5.56
CA ALA A 84 8.30 -14.28 -5.18
C ALA A 84 7.76 -14.76 -3.83
N LYS A 85 7.27 -13.84 -3.01
CA LYS A 85 6.88 -14.07 -1.62
C LYS A 85 5.59 -13.32 -1.28
N LEU A 86 4.68 -13.98 -0.55
CA LEU A 86 3.56 -13.31 0.09
C LEU A 86 4.07 -12.50 1.29
N ILE A 87 3.83 -11.20 1.28
CA ILE A 87 4.09 -10.31 2.44
C ILE A 87 2.96 -10.46 3.44
N TRP A 88 1.72 -10.31 2.97
CA TRP A 88 0.51 -10.55 3.76
C TRP A 88 -0.68 -10.90 2.88
N GLN A 89 -1.66 -11.58 3.47
CA GLN A 89 -3.03 -11.71 2.96
C GLN A 89 -4.04 -11.35 4.06
N ASP A 90 -5.11 -10.66 3.70
CA ASP A 90 -6.15 -10.20 4.63
C ASP A 90 -7.20 -11.27 4.98
N THR A 91 -7.16 -12.37 4.23
CA THR A 91 -8.07 -13.50 4.30
C THR A 91 -7.21 -14.77 4.31
N LYS A 92 -7.38 -15.61 5.33
CA LYS A 92 -6.48 -16.76 5.57
C LYS A 92 -6.57 -17.80 4.43
N GLY A 93 -5.46 -18.00 3.72
CA GLY A 93 -5.38 -18.95 2.60
C GLY A 93 -5.99 -18.43 1.29
N LEU A 94 -6.17 -17.12 1.15
CA LEU A 94 -6.60 -16.45 -0.08
C LEU A 94 -5.63 -16.70 -1.24
N VAL A 95 -4.33 -16.58 -0.99
CA VAL A 95 -3.27 -17.04 -1.90
C VAL A 95 -2.80 -18.39 -1.38
N LYS A 96 -2.90 -19.43 -2.22
CA LYS A 96 -2.57 -20.82 -1.85
C LYS A 96 -1.09 -21.11 -2.08
N THR A 97 -0.60 -20.71 -3.25
CA THR A 97 0.77 -20.91 -3.71
C THR A 97 1.24 -19.65 -4.45
N ILE A 98 2.55 -19.43 -4.43
CA ILE A 98 3.22 -18.43 -5.24
C ILE A 98 4.45 -19.09 -5.84
N TYR A 99 4.63 -18.93 -7.15
CA TYR A 99 5.83 -19.32 -7.87
C TYR A 99 6.45 -18.10 -8.55
N PHE A 100 7.71 -18.22 -8.94
CA PHE A 100 8.44 -17.17 -9.62
C PHE A 100 9.34 -17.79 -10.67
N ASP A 101 9.30 -17.25 -11.88
CA ASP A 101 10.25 -17.55 -12.94
C ASP A 101 11.22 -16.37 -13.07
N PRO A 102 12.50 -16.52 -12.67
CA PRO A 102 13.50 -15.47 -12.78
C PRO A 102 14.07 -15.29 -14.20
N GLU A 103 13.89 -16.27 -15.11
CA GLU A 103 14.30 -16.14 -16.51
C GLU A 103 13.29 -15.27 -17.28
N LEU A 104 12.00 -15.51 -17.03
CA LEU A 104 10.89 -14.70 -17.57
C LEU A 104 10.54 -13.47 -16.71
N GLN A 105 11.20 -13.27 -15.56
CA GLN A 105 10.84 -12.28 -14.53
C GLN A 105 9.32 -12.19 -14.33
N THR A 106 8.69 -13.33 -14.08
CA THR A 106 7.23 -13.48 -14.01
C THR A 106 6.82 -14.20 -12.73
N ALA A 107 5.89 -13.62 -11.98
CA ALA A 107 5.31 -14.25 -10.79
C ALA A 107 3.99 -14.94 -11.14
N TYR A 108 3.72 -16.08 -10.48
CA TYR A 108 2.49 -16.86 -10.62
C TYR A 108 1.83 -17.03 -9.25
N ALA A 109 0.50 -16.99 -9.18
CA ALA A 109 -0.24 -17.20 -7.95
C ALA A 109 -1.52 -18.02 -8.17
N GLU A 110 -1.80 -18.97 -7.29
CA GLU A 110 -3.07 -19.69 -7.24
C GLU A 110 -3.97 -19.10 -6.15
N ILE A 111 -5.19 -18.72 -6.53
CA ILE A 111 -6.11 -17.98 -5.67
C ILE A 111 -7.23 -18.90 -5.17
N ALA A 112 -7.67 -18.70 -3.94
CA ALA A 112 -8.85 -19.36 -3.38
C ALA A 112 -10.14 -18.79 -3.96
N ASN A 113 -11.23 -19.57 -3.89
CA ASN A 113 -12.55 -19.10 -4.30
C ASN A 113 -13.20 -18.24 -3.20
N SER A 114 -12.51 -17.17 -2.83
CA SER A 114 -12.85 -16.21 -1.78
C SER A 114 -12.35 -14.84 -2.22
N LYS A 115 -12.97 -13.78 -1.71
CA LYS A 115 -12.51 -12.40 -1.94
C LYS A 115 -11.53 -11.97 -0.86
N GLY A 116 -10.73 -10.95 -1.14
CA GLY A 116 -9.80 -10.36 -0.20
C GLY A 116 -8.68 -9.58 -0.90
N ASN A 117 -7.63 -9.30 -0.15
CA ASN A 117 -6.45 -8.57 -0.62
C ASN A 117 -5.19 -9.32 -0.19
N ALA A 118 -4.17 -9.26 -1.06
CA ALA A 118 -2.85 -9.79 -0.78
C ALA A 118 -1.77 -8.84 -1.31
N LEU A 119 -0.64 -8.77 -0.61
CA LEU A 119 0.55 -8.04 -1.05
C LEU A 119 1.66 -9.05 -1.32
N VAL A 120 2.09 -9.14 -2.58
CA VAL A 120 3.13 -10.07 -3.06
C VAL A 120 4.36 -9.27 -3.45
N ALA A 121 5.56 -9.80 -3.21
CA ALA A 121 6.81 -9.15 -3.51
C ALA A 121 7.78 -10.07 -4.25
N VAL A 122 8.64 -9.50 -5.09
CA VAL A 122 9.82 -10.18 -5.61
C VAL A 122 11.02 -9.80 -4.76
N CYS A 123 11.83 -10.79 -4.39
CA CYS A 123 13.03 -10.65 -3.57
C CYS A 123 14.28 -11.08 -4.35
N ASP A 124 15.42 -10.48 -4.03
CA ASP A 124 16.74 -10.92 -4.50
C ASP A 124 17.21 -12.23 -3.83
N ALA A 125 18.40 -12.70 -4.20
CA ALA A 125 19.01 -13.91 -3.63
C ALA A 125 19.38 -13.79 -2.12
N ALA A 126 19.46 -12.57 -1.58
CA ALA A 126 19.66 -12.31 -0.15
C ALA A 126 18.34 -12.23 0.65
N GLY A 127 17.19 -12.24 -0.03
CA GLY A 127 15.87 -12.07 0.57
C GLY A 127 15.44 -10.61 0.73
N THR A 128 16.15 -9.65 0.14
CA THR A 128 15.77 -8.24 0.09
C THR A 128 14.58 -8.07 -0.85
N ILE A 129 13.52 -7.41 -0.41
CA ILE A 129 12.40 -7.06 -1.30
C ILE A 129 12.86 -6.00 -2.31
N LEU A 130 12.66 -6.29 -3.60
CA LEU A 130 12.98 -5.41 -4.73
C LEU A 130 11.78 -4.56 -5.15
N TRP A 131 10.59 -5.15 -5.14
CA TRP A 131 9.32 -4.49 -5.41
C TRP A 131 8.13 -5.34 -4.92
N SER A 132 6.95 -4.73 -4.81
CA SER A 132 5.71 -5.36 -4.34
C SER A 132 4.48 -4.89 -5.13
N TRP A 133 3.52 -5.81 -5.27
CA TRP A 133 2.28 -5.71 -6.04
C TRP A 133 1.08 -6.13 -5.19
N HIS A 134 0.02 -5.33 -5.24
CA HIS A 134 -1.27 -5.59 -4.63
C HIS A 134 -2.11 -6.48 -5.55
N LEU A 135 -2.52 -7.64 -5.06
CA LEU A 135 -3.58 -8.44 -5.66
C LEU A 135 -4.90 -8.10 -4.95
N TRP A 136 -5.86 -7.55 -5.70
CA TRP A 136 -7.21 -7.23 -5.24
C TRP A 136 -8.17 -8.31 -5.73
N ILE A 137 -8.41 -9.32 -4.89
CA ILE A 137 -9.18 -10.51 -5.26
C ILE A 137 -10.68 -10.23 -5.09
N CYS A 138 -11.41 -10.00 -6.18
CA CYS A 138 -12.84 -9.72 -6.15
C CYS A 138 -13.55 -9.98 -7.49
N ASP A 139 -14.87 -10.21 -7.44
CA ASP A 139 -15.74 -10.30 -8.61
C ASP A 139 -16.13 -8.89 -9.07
N TYR A 140 -15.17 -8.18 -9.65
CA TYR A 140 -15.32 -6.78 -10.03
C TYR A 140 -14.79 -6.50 -11.43
N ASP A 141 -15.56 -5.72 -12.18
CA ASP A 141 -15.21 -5.22 -13.51
C ASP A 141 -15.47 -3.71 -13.51
N PRO A 142 -14.42 -2.87 -13.41
CA PRO A 142 -14.55 -1.42 -13.30
C PRO A 142 -15.40 -0.82 -14.42
N GLU A 143 -15.20 -1.28 -15.67
CA GLU A 143 -15.82 -0.72 -16.88
C GLU A 143 -17.35 -0.79 -16.87
N LYS A 144 -17.93 -1.70 -16.07
CA LYS A 144 -19.39 -1.83 -15.92
C LYS A 144 -20.03 -0.80 -14.97
N THR A 145 -19.24 -0.08 -14.19
CA THR A 145 -19.71 0.72 -13.04
C THR A 145 -19.13 2.12 -12.98
N LEU A 146 -18.46 2.57 -14.05
CA LEU A 146 -17.78 3.86 -14.09
C LEU A 146 -18.74 5.05 -13.91
N PHE A 147 -18.27 6.05 -13.18
CA PHE A 147 -18.94 7.33 -12.98
C PHE A 147 -18.12 8.47 -13.58
N THR A 148 -18.62 9.11 -14.64
CA THR A 148 -17.99 10.27 -15.26
C THR A 148 -18.61 11.56 -14.73
N THR A 149 -17.78 12.51 -14.29
CA THR A 149 -18.24 13.84 -13.87
C THR A 149 -18.81 14.64 -15.05
N ASP A 150 -19.65 15.63 -14.76
CA ASP A 150 -19.90 16.71 -15.72
C ASP A 150 -18.57 17.39 -16.08
N ALA A 151 -18.47 17.94 -17.29
CA ALA A 151 -17.32 18.74 -17.68
C ALA A 151 -17.27 20.05 -16.87
N ASN A 152 -16.09 20.38 -16.35
CA ASN A 152 -15.87 21.66 -15.68
C ASN A 152 -15.70 22.82 -16.69
N ALA A 153 -15.41 24.02 -16.21
CA ALA A 153 -15.24 25.20 -17.06
C ALA A 153 -14.07 25.10 -18.06
N SER A 154 -13.05 24.29 -17.76
CA SER A 154 -11.92 23.97 -18.64
C SER A 154 -12.23 22.85 -19.64
N GLY A 155 -13.38 22.17 -19.49
CA GLY A 155 -13.74 20.98 -20.26
C GLY A 155 -13.23 19.66 -19.66
N THR A 156 -12.54 19.68 -18.52
CA THR A 156 -12.03 18.47 -17.86
C THR A 156 -13.18 17.64 -17.30
N GLN A 157 -13.09 16.32 -17.49
CA GLN A 157 -13.94 15.31 -16.86
C GLN A 157 -13.08 14.25 -16.19
N TRP A 158 -13.56 13.69 -15.09
CA TRP A 158 -12.95 12.54 -14.40
C TRP A 158 -13.89 11.36 -14.45
N THR A 159 -13.39 10.19 -14.85
CA THR A 159 -14.16 8.94 -14.91
C THR A 159 -13.71 8.00 -13.81
N PHE A 160 -14.41 8.01 -12.69
CA PHE A 160 -14.10 7.26 -11.48
C PHE A 160 -14.53 5.80 -11.54
N MET A 161 -13.78 4.97 -10.82
CA MET A 161 -14.24 3.66 -10.33
C MET A 161 -15.33 3.84 -9.27
N ASP A 162 -16.30 2.91 -9.18
CA ASP A 162 -17.42 2.99 -8.21
C ASP A 162 -16.99 2.87 -6.74
N ARG A 163 -15.78 2.37 -6.47
CA ARG A 163 -15.28 1.99 -5.14
C ARG A 163 -13.81 2.32 -4.92
N ASN A 164 -13.40 2.29 -3.65
CA ASN A 164 -12.01 2.48 -3.26
C ASN A 164 -11.16 1.23 -3.64
N ILE A 165 -9.86 1.40 -3.90
CA ILE A 165 -8.98 0.27 -4.22
C ILE A 165 -9.01 -0.76 -3.07
N GLY A 166 -9.15 -2.04 -3.41
CA GLY A 166 -9.19 -3.13 -2.44
C GLY A 166 -10.55 -3.41 -1.79
N ALA A 167 -11.59 -2.62 -2.11
CA ALA A 167 -12.95 -2.87 -1.63
C ALA A 167 -13.55 -4.10 -2.36
N THR A 168 -13.81 -5.20 -1.65
CA THR A 168 -14.24 -6.47 -2.26
C THR A 168 -15.74 -6.56 -2.47
N ASP A 169 -16.48 -5.58 -1.93
CA ASP A 169 -17.94 -5.48 -1.91
C ASP A 169 -18.38 -4.00 -1.97
N MET A 170 -19.66 -3.76 -2.25
CA MET A 170 -20.33 -2.45 -2.16
C MET A 170 -21.59 -2.48 -1.26
N ASN A 171 -21.86 -3.60 -0.57
CA ASN A 171 -22.91 -3.64 0.45
C ASN A 171 -22.59 -2.63 1.57
N ARG A 172 -23.43 -1.60 1.69
CA ARG A 172 -23.33 -0.57 2.73
C ARG A 172 -23.44 -1.21 4.11
N GLY A 173 -22.67 -0.69 5.08
CA GLY A 173 -22.57 -1.25 6.43
C GLY A 173 -21.58 -2.42 6.58
N SER A 174 -21.06 -3.00 5.49
CA SER A 174 -19.94 -3.93 5.54
C SER A 174 -18.59 -3.20 5.55
N PHE A 175 -17.66 -3.61 6.42
CA PHE A 175 -16.28 -3.14 6.39
C PHE A 175 -15.54 -3.54 5.10
N ASP A 176 -16.00 -4.57 4.38
CA ASP A 176 -15.41 -5.02 3.12
C ASP A 176 -15.61 -4.02 1.95
N ASN A 177 -16.45 -2.99 2.13
CA ASN A 177 -16.57 -1.88 1.17
C ASN A 177 -15.56 -0.73 1.39
N PHE A 178 -14.76 -0.77 2.48
CA PHE A 178 -13.82 0.31 2.81
C PHE A 178 -12.61 0.34 1.86
N GLY A 179 -12.09 -0.84 1.52
CA GLY A 179 -10.85 -1.02 0.77
C GLY A 179 -9.59 -0.78 1.59
N MET A 180 -8.51 -0.43 0.90
CA MET A 180 -7.19 -0.18 1.48
C MET A 180 -6.97 1.30 1.80
N LEU A 181 -6.00 1.55 2.68
CA LEU A 181 -5.48 2.87 3.04
C LEU A 181 -4.05 3.01 2.52
N TYR A 182 -3.69 4.21 2.08
CA TYR A 182 -2.37 4.51 1.50
C TYR A 182 -1.80 5.78 2.13
N GLN A 183 -0.50 5.78 2.39
CA GLN A 183 0.25 7.02 2.64
C GLN A 183 0.40 7.76 1.30
N TRP A 184 0.32 9.09 1.31
CA TRP A 184 0.27 9.87 0.08
C TRP A 184 1.55 9.69 -0.73
N GLY A 185 1.41 9.39 -2.03
CA GLY A 185 2.55 9.11 -2.90
C GLY A 185 3.14 7.69 -2.78
N ARG A 186 2.52 6.78 -2.02
CA ARG A 186 3.01 5.40 -1.84
C ARG A 186 2.13 4.37 -2.55
N LYS A 187 2.74 3.40 -3.23
CA LYS A 187 2.02 2.30 -3.90
C LYS A 187 1.48 1.20 -2.97
N ASP A 188 2.08 1.03 -1.79
CA ASP A 188 1.80 -0.13 -0.93
C ASP A 188 0.54 0.07 -0.09
N PRO A 189 -0.43 -0.87 -0.15
CA PRO A 189 -1.65 -0.79 0.63
C PRO A 189 -1.44 -1.18 2.10
N PHE A 190 -2.24 -0.55 2.96
CA PHE A 190 -2.54 -1.01 4.31
C PHE A 190 -4.01 -1.44 4.40
N PRO A 191 -4.35 -2.49 5.16
CA PRO A 191 -5.74 -2.83 5.42
C PRO A 191 -6.49 -1.66 6.08
N GLY A 192 -7.69 -1.38 5.57
CA GLY A 192 -8.69 -0.57 6.26
C GLY A 192 -9.27 -1.30 7.48
N ALA A 193 -10.05 -0.57 8.27
CA ALA A 193 -10.65 -1.10 9.49
C ALA A 193 -11.63 -2.26 9.22
N CYS A 194 -11.67 -3.25 10.11
CA CYS A 194 -12.66 -4.33 10.12
C CYS A 194 -13.64 -4.27 11.31
N ALA A 195 -13.50 -3.25 12.17
CA ALA A 195 -14.43 -2.90 13.23
C ALA A 195 -14.36 -1.37 13.49
N PHE A 196 -15.21 -0.85 14.37
CA PHE A 196 -15.04 0.49 14.92
C PHE A 196 -13.94 0.49 15.99
N THR A 197 -13.16 1.57 16.04
CA THR A 197 -12.05 1.71 16.99
C THR A 197 -12.56 2.26 18.31
N ILE A 198 -12.12 1.66 19.41
CA ILE A 198 -12.43 2.08 20.78
C ILE A 198 -11.12 2.37 21.50
N GLN A 199 -10.95 3.62 21.92
CA GLN A 199 -9.79 4.11 22.66
C GLN A 199 -10.21 4.58 24.06
N ASN A 200 -9.30 4.46 25.01
CA ASN A 200 -9.40 5.08 26.33
C ASN A 200 -8.99 6.58 26.26
N GLU A 201 -9.20 7.32 27.35
CA GLU A 201 -8.80 8.75 27.44
C GLU A 201 -7.29 8.98 27.31
N ASP A 202 -6.46 7.95 27.54
CA ASP A 202 -5.00 7.96 27.35
C ASP A 202 -4.56 7.54 25.93
N TYR A 203 -5.50 7.43 24.99
CA TYR A 203 -5.33 6.95 23.61
C TYR A 203 -4.88 5.48 23.46
N SER A 204 -4.86 4.69 24.54
CA SER A 204 -4.67 3.25 24.43
C SER A 204 -5.91 2.57 23.83
N TYR A 205 -5.70 1.57 22.97
CA TYR A 205 -6.80 0.85 22.31
C TYR A 205 -7.41 -0.21 23.22
N VAL A 206 -8.74 -0.20 23.31
CA VAL A 206 -9.56 -1.34 23.77
C VAL A 206 -9.88 -2.23 22.57
N GLU A 207 -10.24 -1.63 21.44
CA GLU A 207 -10.48 -2.30 20.15
C GLU A 207 -9.78 -1.46 19.07
N ASP A 208 -8.76 -2.01 18.39
CA ASP A 208 -7.99 -1.27 17.37
C ASP A 208 -8.55 -1.39 15.95
N GLY A 209 -9.60 -2.19 15.74
CA GLY A 209 -10.24 -2.39 14.45
C GLY A 209 -9.32 -2.93 13.34
N GLU A 210 -8.11 -3.37 13.67
CA GLU A 210 -7.10 -3.77 12.69
C GLU A 210 -7.27 -5.23 12.28
N ARG A 211 -7.52 -5.44 10.99
CA ARG A 211 -7.73 -6.75 10.38
C ARG A 211 -6.51 -7.65 10.58
N THR A 212 -6.74 -8.85 11.10
CA THR A 212 -5.68 -9.87 11.23
C THR A 212 -5.14 -10.24 9.85
N LEU A 213 -3.85 -10.00 9.65
CA LEU A 213 -3.11 -10.40 8.46
C LEU A 213 -2.44 -11.76 8.65
N TYR A 214 -2.24 -12.50 7.55
CA TYR A 214 -1.64 -13.83 7.55
C TYR A 214 -0.45 -13.95 6.59
N ASP A 215 0.49 -14.82 6.91
CA ASP A 215 1.50 -15.32 5.98
C ASP A 215 0.94 -16.43 5.05
N ILE A 216 1.77 -16.99 4.18
CA ILE A 216 1.38 -18.04 3.22
C ILE A 216 1.04 -19.36 3.92
N GLN A 217 1.58 -19.61 5.13
CA GLN A 217 1.21 -20.75 5.98
C GLN A 217 -0.11 -20.51 6.76
N GLY A 218 -0.72 -19.33 6.63
CA GLY A 218 -1.96 -18.97 7.33
C GLY A 218 -1.75 -18.72 8.82
N LYS A 219 -0.53 -18.41 9.26
CA LYS A 219 -0.22 -17.93 10.61
C LYS A 219 -0.41 -16.40 10.63
N ALA A 220 -0.96 -15.89 11.75
CA ALA A 220 -1.11 -14.46 11.94
C ALA A 220 0.27 -13.76 12.03
N ILE A 221 0.42 -12.61 11.37
CA ILE A 221 1.61 -11.75 11.43
C ILE A 221 1.34 -10.55 12.35
N PRO A 222 2.38 -9.79 12.77
CA PRO A 222 2.19 -8.57 13.57
C PRO A 222 1.27 -7.56 12.88
N LYS A 223 0.53 -6.77 13.67
CA LYS A 223 -0.32 -5.69 13.15
C LYS A 223 0.54 -4.56 12.57
N ILE A 224 0.04 -3.85 11.55
CA ILE A 224 0.80 -2.76 10.92
C ILE A 224 1.14 -1.67 11.94
N LYS A 225 0.24 -1.38 12.89
CA LYS A 225 0.51 -0.41 13.97
C LYS A 225 1.71 -0.81 14.86
N ASP A 226 1.94 -2.11 15.04
CA ASP A 226 3.06 -2.64 15.85
C ASP A 226 4.36 -2.74 15.02
N LEU A 227 4.26 -2.61 13.70
CA LEU A 227 5.36 -2.52 12.73
C LEU A 227 5.66 -1.07 12.31
N ALA A 228 5.00 -0.08 12.93
CA ALA A 228 5.17 1.32 12.57
C ALA A 228 6.59 1.79 12.92
N GLU A 229 7.26 2.39 11.94
CA GLU A 229 8.54 3.09 12.13
C GLU A 229 8.33 4.59 12.03
N TYR A 230 9.29 5.34 12.53
CA TYR A 230 9.37 6.78 12.35
C TYR A 230 10.27 7.11 11.16
N HIS A 231 9.76 7.95 10.25
CA HIS A 231 10.44 8.42 9.03
C HIS A 231 11.01 7.33 8.10
N GLY A 232 10.36 7.20 6.95
CA GLY A 232 10.79 6.35 5.85
C GLY A 232 11.70 7.05 4.86
N THR A 233 12.21 6.25 3.94
CA THR A 233 12.74 6.69 2.64
C THR A 233 12.02 5.88 1.57
N ILE A 234 12.08 6.27 0.29
CA ILE A 234 11.54 5.43 -0.79
C ILE A 234 12.14 4.02 -0.76
N GLU A 235 13.47 3.92 -0.60
CA GLU A 235 14.20 2.65 -0.50
C GLU A 235 13.72 1.78 0.68
N LYS A 236 13.53 2.38 1.87
CA LYS A 236 12.94 1.68 3.03
C LYS A 236 11.52 1.19 2.72
N SER A 237 10.66 2.04 2.13
CA SER A 237 9.25 1.67 1.89
C SER A 237 9.07 0.53 0.89
N ILE A 238 10.00 0.41 -0.05
CA ILE A 238 10.08 -0.72 -0.99
C ILE A 238 10.52 -1.98 -0.24
N ARG A 239 11.56 -1.90 0.60
CA ARG A 239 12.06 -3.03 1.38
C ARG A 239 11.12 -3.48 2.51
N GLN A 240 10.28 -2.59 3.01
CA GLN A 240 9.38 -2.79 4.14
C GLN A 240 7.94 -2.40 3.77
N PRO A 241 7.30 -3.09 2.81
CA PRO A 241 6.01 -2.68 2.27
C PRO A 241 4.85 -2.80 3.28
N ALA A 242 5.05 -3.52 4.40
CA ALA A 242 4.11 -3.62 5.51
C ALA A 242 4.41 -2.66 6.70
N THR A 243 5.49 -1.87 6.63
CA THR A 243 5.81 -0.86 7.66
C THR A 243 5.11 0.45 7.32
N PHE A 244 4.33 0.99 8.25
CA PHE A 244 3.80 2.35 8.18
C PHE A 244 4.84 3.33 8.71
N PHE A 245 5.10 4.42 7.99
CA PHE A 245 6.09 5.43 8.41
C PHE A 245 5.39 6.65 9.01
N ALA A 246 5.37 6.73 10.33
CA ALA A 246 4.84 7.87 11.07
C ALA A 246 5.79 9.07 11.02
N MET A 247 5.25 10.29 11.14
CA MET A 247 6.07 11.48 11.37
C MET A 247 6.64 11.48 12.79
N THR A 248 7.81 12.09 13.01
CA THR A 248 8.24 12.48 14.36
C THR A 248 7.96 13.95 14.63
N TYR A 249 8.03 14.26 15.93
CA TYR A 249 8.26 15.59 16.42
C TYR A 249 9.65 15.64 17.06
N LYS A 250 10.32 16.78 16.97
CA LYS A 250 11.49 17.10 17.79
C LYS A 250 11.08 18.06 18.89
N ASP A 251 11.66 17.84 20.06
CA ASP A 251 11.60 18.78 21.19
C ASP A 251 12.35 20.05 20.77
N THR A 252 11.70 21.20 20.89
CA THR A 252 12.29 22.51 20.55
C THR A 252 13.28 23.01 21.60
N GLY A 253 13.24 22.45 22.82
CA GLY A 253 13.87 22.99 24.01
C GLY A 253 13.13 24.19 24.63
N GLU A 254 11.99 24.59 24.06
CA GLU A 254 11.10 25.65 24.57
C GLU A 254 9.90 25.03 25.30
N VAL A 255 9.15 25.86 26.03
CA VAL A 255 7.93 25.45 26.74
C VAL A 255 6.79 26.42 26.43
N ASP A 256 5.58 25.88 26.32
CA ASP A 256 4.37 26.65 26.02
C ASP A 256 3.98 27.59 27.20
N GLU A 257 2.95 28.42 26.99
CA GLU A 257 2.42 29.32 28.04
C GLU A 257 1.94 28.58 29.31
N SER A 258 1.78 27.26 29.26
CA SER A 258 1.39 26.38 30.39
C SER A 258 2.56 25.61 31.00
N GLY A 259 3.78 25.75 30.46
CA GLY A 259 4.99 25.08 30.92
C GLY A 259 5.20 23.65 30.37
N ASN A 260 4.46 23.22 29.35
CA ASN A 260 4.69 21.94 28.67
C ASN A 260 5.77 22.10 27.60
N PRO A 261 6.63 21.09 27.34
CA PRO A 261 7.59 21.14 26.24
C PRO A 261 6.92 21.39 24.88
N GLU A 262 7.45 22.34 24.10
CA GLU A 262 6.99 22.57 22.74
C GLU A 262 7.66 21.60 21.76
N TYR A 263 6.84 21.05 20.87
CA TYR A 263 7.23 20.05 19.89
C TYR A 263 6.95 20.57 18.47
N GLU A 264 7.98 20.65 17.64
CA GLU A 264 7.82 20.94 16.21
C GLU A 264 7.91 19.65 15.38
N CYS A 265 7.23 19.59 14.23
CA CYS A 265 7.41 18.46 13.31
C CYS A 265 8.86 18.45 12.83
N ASP A 266 9.56 17.33 12.99
CA ASP A 266 10.99 17.22 12.72
C ASP A 266 11.31 17.54 11.25
N TYR A 267 10.44 17.05 10.36
CA TYR A 267 10.46 17.39 8.94
C TYR A 267 9.33 18.36 8.57
N ILE A 268 9.71 19.47 7.92
CA ILE A 268 8.82 20.59 7.58
C ILE A 268 7.63 20.16 6.70
N THR A 269 7.77 19.12 5.88
CA THR A 269 6.71 18.69 4.94
C THR A 269 5.66 17.78 5.53
N LYS A 270 5.75 17.38 6.82
CA LYS A 270 4.83 16.39 7.44
C LYS A 270 4.65 15.12 6.58
N ASP A 271 5.72 14.78 5.88
CA ASP A 271 5.78 13.69 4.94
C ASP A 271 6.34 12.44 5.63
N TRP A 272 5.97 11.28 5.11
CA TRP A 272 6.48 10.01 5.63
C TRP A 272 7.85 9.67 5.05
N VAL A 273 8.25 10.35 3.98
CA VAL A 273 9.52 10.19 3.25
C VAL A 273 10.45 11.37 3.51
N ASP A 274 11.76 11.11 3.49
CA ASP A 274 12.84 12.07 3.68
C ASP A 274 12.95 13.11 2.57
N VAL A 275 12.59 12.77 1.32
CA VAL A 275 12.52 13.71 0.20
C VAL A 275 11.11 13.69 -0.37
N SER A 276 10.34 14.75 -0.11
CA SER A 276 9.01 14.94 -0.70
C SER A 276 9.10 15.15 -2.23
N ASP A 277 8.29 14.41 -2.98
CA ASP A 277 8.04 14.62 -4.41
C ASP A 277 6.53 14.80 -4.64
N ASP A 278 6.17 15.89 -5.31
CA ASP A 278 4.77 16.23 -5.60
C ASP A 278 4.23 15.43 -6.80
N ASP A 279 5.09 14.75 -7.56
CA ASP A 279 4.70 13.92 -8.70
C ASP A 279 4.58 12.42 -8.40
N TYR A 280 4.76 11.97 -7.15
CA TYR A 280 4.62 10.53 -6.82
C TYR A 280 3.30 9.92 -7.30
N TRP A 281 2.20 10.68 -7.33
CA TRP A 281 0.91 10.26 -7.91
C TRP A 281 0.49 11.09 -9.13
N GLY A 282 1.46 11.60 -9.90
CA GLY A 282 1.20 12.34 -11.13
C GLY A 282 0.73 13.77 -10.92
N GLY A 283 0.91 14.35 -9.73
CA GLY A 283 0.43 15.67 -9.35
C GLY A 283 1.00 16.83 -10.17
N VAL A 284 2.13 16.61 -10.85
CA VAL A 284 2.84 17.60 -11.68
C VAL A 284 2.82 17.20 -13.15
N SER A 285 3.05 15.91 -13.46
CA SER A 285 3.12 15.39 -14.82
C SER A 285 1.75 15.01 -15.42
N GLY A 286 0.72 14.89 -14.58
CA GLY A 286 -0.62 14.39 -14.93
C GLY A 286 -0.70 12.88 -15.17
N LYS A 287 0.42 12.16 -15.07
CA LYS A 287 0.58 10.77 -15.53
C LYS A 287 0.59 9.78 -14.38
N LYS A 288 0.18 8.54 -14.67
CA LYS A 288 0.41 7.41 -13.78
C LYS A 288 1.90 7.15 -13.62
N THR A 289 2.42 7.21 -12.39
CA THR A 289 3.84 6.93 -12.10
C THR A 289 4.02 5.55 -11.48
N ILE A 290 5.27 5.13 -11.31
CA ILE A 290 5.62 3.87 -10.65
C ILE A 290 5.15 3.79 -9.20
N TYR A 291 4.75 4.87 -8.54
CA TYR A 291 4.22 4.84 -7.16
C TYR A 291 2.69 4.92 -7.08
N ASP A 292 2.01 4.98 -8.22
CA ASP A 292 0.55 4.97 -8.31
C ASP A 292 -0.03 3.59 -7.93
N PRO A 293 -0.90 3.47 -6.91
CA PRO A 293 -1.46 2.20 -6.47
C PRO A 293 -2.60 1.65 -7.37
N CYS A 294 -3.05 2.39 -8.38
CA CYS A 294 -4.24 2.00 -9.15
C CYS A 294 -4.00 0.86 -10.15
N PRO A 295 -5.05 0.08 -10.48
CA PRO A 295 -4.95 -1.02 -11.44
C PRO A 295 -4.70 -0.54 -12.87
N VAL A 296 -4.32 -1.45 -13.76
CA VAL A 296 -4.05 -1.18 -15.19
C VAL A 296 -5.21 -0.41 -15.85
N GLY A 297 -4.92 0.72 -16.51
CA GLY A 297 -5.92 1.59 -17.15
C GLY A 297 -6.55 2.63 -16.20
N TYR A 298 -6.13 2.66 -14.94
CA TYR A 298 -6.61 3.57 -13.90
C TYR A 298 -5.43 4.22 -13.16
N LYS A 299 -5.59 5.49 -12.75
CA LYS A 299 -4.60 6.25 -11.97
C LYS A 299 -5.24 6.99 -10.80
N VAL A 300 -4.43 7.44 -9.86
CA VAL A 300 -4.88 8.36 -8.82
C VAL A 300 -5.39 9.63 -9.51
N PRO A 301 -6.58 10.14 -9.16
CA PRO A 301 -7.08 11.38 -9.74
C PRO A 301 -6.15 12.54 -9.36
N VAL A 302 -6.04 13.53 -10.23
CA VAL A 302 -5.29 14.78 -10.01
C VAL A 302 -6.14 15.95 -10.46
N SER A 303 -5.89 17.14 -9.89
CA SER A 303 -6.45 18.39 -10.40
C SER A 303 -6.00 18.65 -11.83
N ASP A 304 -6.78 19.44 -12.58
CA ASP A 304 -6.38 19.87 -13.92
C ASP A 304 -5.43 21.07 -13.91
N ALA A 305 -5.04 21.54 -15.10
CA ALA A 305 -4.07 22.62 -15.28
C ALA A 305 -4.51 23.96 -14.66
N GLU A 306 -5.81 24.20 -14.51
CA GLU A 306 -6.37 25.37 -13.83
C GLU A 306 -6.54 25.15 -12.31
N GLY A 307 -6.18 23.98 -11.80
CA GLY A 307 -6.27 23.62 -10.38
C GLY A 307 -7.67 23.18 -9.95
N ASN A 308 -8.59 22.87 -10.88
CA ASN A 308 -9.89 22.31 -10.52
C ASN A 308 -9.71 20.90 -9.97
N THR A 309 -10.23 20.66 -8.77
CA THR A 309 -10.12 19.36 -8.10
C THR A 309 -11.06 18.30 -8.70
N PRO A 310 -10.62 17.02 -8.78
CA PRO A 310 -11.44 15.89 -9.23
C PRO A 310 -12.75 15.69 -8.44
N TYR A 311 -12.84 16.22 -7.21
CA TYR A 311 -14.01 16.08 -6.34
C TYR A 311 -14.90 17.34 -6.29
N ALA A 312 -14.73 18.31 -7.20
CA ALA A 312 -15.52 19.56 -7.23
C ALA A 312 -17.03 19.34 -7.42
N TRP A 313 -17.42 18.17 -7.92
CA TRP A 313 -18.81 17.75 -8.08
C TRP A 313 -19.47 17.33 -6.76
N MET A 314 -18.70 16.91 -5.75
CA MET A 314 -19.22 16.45 -4.46
C MET A 314 -19.56 17.65 -3.57
N LYS A 315 -20.84 17.88 -3.29
CA LYS A 315 -21.29 19.05 -2.53
C LYS A 315 -22.15 18.67 -1.35
N PHE A 316 -21.91 19.30 -0.20
CA PHE A 316 -22.71 19.06 1.01
C PHE A 316 -24.21 19.38 0.86
N THR A 317 -24.59 20.19 -0.15
CA THR A 317 -26.00 20.48 -0.49
C THR A 317 -26.67 19.38 -1.32
N ASP A 318 -25.88 18.58 -2.02
CA ASP A 318 -26.32 17.65 -3.07
C ASP A 318 -26.19 16.19 -2.53
N MET A 319 -25.24 15.98 -1.61
CA MET A 319 -25.10 14.80 -0.73
C MET A 319 -26.39 14.40 -0.01
N THR A 320 -26.68 13.09 -0.03
CA THR A 320 -27.44 12.41 1.03
C THR A 320 -26.48 11.69 2.00
N TRP A 321 -26.68 11.88 3.31
CA TRP A 321 -25.93 11.14 4.34
C TRP A 321 -26.69 9.88 4.78
N ASP A 322 -26.02 8.74 4.80
CA ASP A 322 -26.52 7.48 5.37
C ASP A 322 -26.04 7.36 6.83
N PRO A 323 -26.92 7.59 7.84
CA PRO A 323 -26.55 7.50 9.25
C PRO A 323 -26.48 6.06 9.76
N THR A 324 -27.05 5.09 9.04
CA THR A 324 -27.07 3.68 9.46
C THR A 324 -25.79 2.97 9.02
N ASN A 325 -25.32 3.29 7.81
CA ASN A 325 -24.15 2.65 7.20
C ASN A 325 -22.90 3.54 7.19
N HIS A 326 -22.96 4.70 7.86
CA HIS A 326 -21.87 5.66 8.02
C HIS A 326 -21.19 6.05 6.70
N GLY A 327 -21.85 6.87 5.88
CA GLY A 327 -21.24 7.38 4.65
C GLY A 327 -22.08 8.39 3.89
N ALA A 328 -21.51 8.87 2.79
CA ALA A 328 -22.11 9.83 1.89
C ALA A 328 -22.54 9.17 0.57
N ILE A 329 -23.66 9.64 0.02
CA ILE A 329 -24.15 9.31 -1.32
C ILE A 329 -24.27 10.63 -2.08
N ASP A 330 -23.60 10.76 -3.21
CA ASP A 330 -23.72 11.91 -4.12
C ASP A 330 -23.69 11.38 -5.56
N LYS A 331 -24.63 11.80 -6.42
CA LYS A 331 -24.85 11.25 -7.78
C LYS A 331 -24.79 9.71 -7.86
N ASP A 332 -25.54 9.05 -6.96
CA ASP A 332 -25.58 7.59 -6.76
C ASP A 332 -24.25 6.91 -6.37
N GLN A 333 -23.15 7.66 -6.23
CA GLN A 333 -21.86 7.15 -5.79
C GLN A 333 -21.82 7.01 -4.26
N TRP A 334 -21.42 5.83 -3.78
CA TRP A 334 -21.25 5.55 -2.35
C TRP A 334 -19.82 5.85 -1.88
N PHE A 335 -19.70 6.60 -0.79
CA PHE A 335 -18.45 6.89 -0.08
C PHE A 335 -18.59 6.51 1.39
N PRO A 336 -18.02 5.37 1.82
CA PRO A 336 -18.05 4.95 3.22
C PRO A 336 -17.11 5.78 4.10
N CYS A 337 -17.42 5.86 5.39
CA CYS A 337 -16.51 6.35 6.41
C CYS A 337 -15.51 5.26 6.79
N THR A 338 -14.43 5.16 6.01
CA THR A 338 -13.33 4.20 6.20
C THR A 338 -12.41 4.47 7.40
N GLY A 339 -12.60 5.59 8.09
CA GLY A 339 -11.67 6.10 9.08
C GLY A 339 -10.35 6.53 8.43
N THR A 340 -9.25 6.26 9.13
CA THR A 340 -7.88 6.56 8.70
C THR A 340 -6.86 5.66 9.40
N ARG A 341 -5.62 5.65 8.92
CA ARG A 341 -4.44 5.23 9.68
C ARG A 341 -3.63 6.46 10.09
N VAL A 342 -3.51 6.70 11.38
CA VAL A 342 -3.07 7.96 11.99
C VAL A 342 -1.59 8.24 11.72
N TYR A 343 -1.31 9.43 11.17
CA TYR A 343 0.00 9.90 10.70
C TYR A 343 1.14 9.85 11.73
N ALA A 344 0.82 9.85 13.03
CA ALA A 344 1.78 9.92 14.13
C ALA A 344 2.04 8.56 14.83
N SER A 345 1.25 7.52 14.52
CA SER A 345 1.32 6.24 15.24
C SER A 345 1.12 4.99 14.38
N GLY A 346 0.57 5.12 13.16
CA GLY A 346 0.18 3.97 12.36
C GLY A 346 -1.01 3.17 12.91
N GLY A 347 -1.66 3.61 14.00
CA GLY A 347 -2.91 3.04 14.49
C GLY A 347 -4.11 3.43 13.62
N LEU A 348 -5.19 2.65 13.65
CA LEU A 348 -6.44 3.01 12.97
C LEU A 348 -7.29 3.94 13.84
N ASP A 349 -7.94 4.92 13.22
CA ASP A 349 -9.01 5.70 13.84
C ASP A 349 -10.25 5.64 12.93
N ASN A 350 -11.26 4.91 13.40
CA ASN A 350 -12.55 4.70 12.76
C ASN A 350 -13.65 4.68 13.84
N PRO A 351 -14.02 5.84 14.40
CA PRO A 351 -14.89 5.91 15.57
C PRO A 351 -16.37 5.86 15.18
N GLU A 352 -17.15 5.00 15.84
CA GLU A 352 -18.58 4.82 15.55
C GLU A 352 -19.42 6.10 15.76
N ALA A 353 -19.09 6.87 16.80
CA ALA A 353 -19.89 8.03 17.20
C ALA A 353 -19.69 9.27 16.30
N ASN A 354 -18.53 9.40 15.63
CA ASN A 354 -18.17 10.52 14.77
C ASN A 354 -17.49 10.02 13.49
N PRO A 355 -18.17 9.18 12.68
CA PRO A 355 -17.54 8.48 11.58
C PRO A 355 -17.13 9.45 10.47
N TYR A 356 -15.95 9.21 9.92
CA TYR A 356 -15.35 10.03 8.88
C TYR A 356 -14.49 9.19 7.93
N ALA A 357 -14.08 9.79 6.82
CA ALA A 357 -12.95 9.32 6.01
C ALA A 357 -12.29 10.48 5.26
N GLY A 358 -11.17 10.18 4.63
CA GLY A 358 -10.66 10.95 3.51
C GLY A 358 -10.43 10.06 2.30
N VAL A 359 -10.58 10.63 1.10
CA VAL A 359 -10.16 9.99 -0.16
C VAL A 359 -9.08 10.85 -0.80
N TRP A 360 -7.86 10.33 -0.88
CA TRP A 360 -6.71 11.03 -1.46
C TRP A 360 -6.92 11.32 -2.95
N PHE A 361 -6.28 12.41 -3.41
CA PHE A 361 -5.94 12.63 -4.81
C PHE A 361 -4.49 13.13 -4.95
N GLY A 362 -3.89 12.94 -6.11
CA GLY A 362 -2.45 13.04 -6.34
C GLY A 362 -1.90 14.45 -6.48
N THR A 363 -2.69 15.50 -6.23
CA THR A 363 -2.21 16.88 -6.26
C THR A 363 -1.79 17.34 -4.86
N ALA A 364 -0.64 18.00 -4.80
CA ALA A 364 -0.08 18.57 -3.57
C ALA A 364 -0.75 19.89 -3.18
N ALA A 365 -0.69 20.23 -1.88
CA ALA A 365 -1.03 21.57 -1.40
C ALA A 365 0.02 22.10 -0.44
N VAL A 366 0.21 23.43 -0.41
CA VAL A 366 1.09 24.10 0.55
C VAL A 366 0.30 24.70 1.73
N LYS A 367 0.92 24.81 2.90
CA LYS A 367 0.32 25.49 4.08
C LYS A 367 0.13 26.98 3.83
N SER A 368 1.16 27.64 3.30
CA SER A 368 1.19 29.03 2.88
C SER A 368 2.09 29.17 1.65
N ALA A 369 1.62 29.91 0.64
CA ALA A 369 2.40 30.25 -0.56
C ALA A 369 3.45 31.35 -0.32
N THR A 370 3.47 31.97 0.87
CA THR A 370 4.38 33.08 1.22
C THR A 370 5.51 32.68 2.18
N SER A 371 5.61 31.40 2.56
CA SER A 371 6.69 30.89 3.42
C SER A 371 7.93 30.53 2.59
N THR A 372 9.13 30.85 3.11
CA THR A 372 10.41 30.39 2.54
C THR A 372 10.64 28.89 2.72
N SER A 373 9.89 28.25 3.64
CA SER A 373 9.83 26.81 3.83
C SER A 373 8.36 26.39 3.94
N PRO A 374 7.67 26.13 2.81
CA PRO A 374 6.27 25.74 2.84
C PRO A 374 6.12 24.31 3.37
N VAL A 375 5.35 24.14 4.44
CA VAL A 375 4.84 22.83 4.85
C VAL A 375 3.95 22.31 3.71
N VAL A 376 4.37 21.22 3.07
CA VAL A 376 3.63 20.54 2.01
C VAL A 376 2.59 19.59 2.65
N TYR A 377 1.54 19.27 1.91
CA TYR A 377 0.44 18.40 2.32
C TYR A 377 -0.09 17.62 1.11
N GLY A 378 -0.70 16.46 1.35
CA GLY A 378 -1.56 15.81 0.37
C GLY A 378 -2.94 16.48 0.35
N GLN A 379 -3.65 16.45 -0.79
CA GLN A 379 -5.05 16.86 -0.85
C GLN A 379 -5.99 15.66 -0.89
N TYR A 380 -7.10 15.76 -0.15
CA TYR A 380 -8.13 14.72 -0.07
C TYR A 380 -9.53 15.31 -0.12
N MET A 381 -10.52 14.52 -0.52
CA MET A 381 -11.93 14.81 -0.25
C MET A 381 -12.32 14.25 1.11
N GLY A 382 -12.77 15.10 2.03
CA GLY A 382 -13.27 14.67 3.33
C GLY A 382 -14.69 14.13 3.24
N ILE A 383 -14.94 12.96 3.83
CA ILE A 383 -16.25 12.29 3.87
C ILE A 383 -16.75 12.29 5.31
N MET A 384 -17.65 13.20 5.66
CA MET A 384 -18.30 13.25 6.99
C MET A 384 -19.52 14.16 7.00
N LYS A 385 -20.42 13.99 7.98
CA LYS A 385 -21.67 14.78 8.10
C LYS A 385 -21.45 16.21 8.63
N SER A 386 -20.62 17.00 7.95
CA SER A 386 -20.31 18.38 8.34
C SER A 386 -20.06 19.27 7.13
N LYS A 387 -20.86 20.33 6.97
CA LYS A 387 -20.68 21.36 5.93
C LYS A 387 -19.29 21.99 5.93
N ARG A 388 -18.59 21.99 7.07
CA ARG A 388 -17.24 22.56 7.18
C ARG A 388 -16.14 21.63 6.68
N LEU A 389 -16.40 20.32 6.61
CA LEU A 389 -15.40 19.26 6.45
C LEU A 389 -15.69 18.30 5.29
N PHE A 390 -16.94 18.19 4.82
CA PHE A 390 -17.25 17.59 3.52
C PHE A 390 -16.90 18.55 2.39
N LYS A 391 -15.63 18.51 2.01
CA LYS A 391 -15.00 19.32 0.97
C LYS A 391 -13.59 18.78 0.73
N VAL A 392 -12.91 19.35 -0.26
CA VAL A 392 -11.46 19.18 -0.36
C VAL A 392 -10.73 19.82 0.82
N GLY A 393 -9.96 19.00 1.51
CA GLY A 393 -9.06 19.36 2.59
C GLY A 393 -7.60 19.17 2.21
N LYS A 394 -6.73 19.31 3.22
CA LYS A 394 -5.31 18.96 3.13
C LYS A 394 -4.87 18.35 4.45
N ASP A 395 -4.12 17.25 4.39
CA ASP A 395 -3.60 16.56 5.57
C ASP A 395 -2.17 16.07 5.30
N SER A 396 -1.49 15.71 6.38
CA SER A 396 -0.14 15.18 6.44
C SER A 396 0.00 14.01 5.48
N ARG A 397 1.03 14.00 4.63
CA ARG A 397 1.22 12.92 3.63
C ARG A 397 1.42 11.56 4.28
N SER A 398 1.92 11.53 5.51
CA SER A 398 2.01 10.30 6.32
C SER A 398 0.66 9.70 6.71
N GLN A 399 -0.46 10.42 6.61
CA GLN A 399 -1.80 9.93 6.93
C GLN A 399 -2.23 8.82 5.95
N GLY A 400 -2.74 7.70 6.46
CA GLY A 400 -3.27 6.62 5.65
C GLY A 400 -4.74 6.83 5.33
N LEU A 401 -5.05 7.28 4.10
CA LEU A 401 -6.42 7.49 3.62
C LEU A 401 -6.72 6.61 2.41
N SER A 402 -8.00 6.42 2.10
CA SER A 402 -8.42 5.61 0.94
C SER A 402 -8.09 6.30 -0.38
N VAL A 403 -7.97 5.51 -1.46
CA VAL A 403 -7.82 6.01 -2.84
C VAL A 403 -8.98 5.49 -3.68
N ARG A 404 -9.56 6.35 -4.53
CA ARG A 404 -10.53 5.98 -5.57
C ARG A 404 -10.03 6.46 -6.91
N CYS A 405 -9.67 5.53 -7.79
CA CYS A 405 -9.00 5.85 -9.04
C CYS A 405 -9.96 6.42 -10.08
N VAL A 406 -9.37 7.09 -11.06
CA VAL A 406 -10.00 7.47 -12.33
C VAL A 406 -9.34 6.75 -13.47
N LYS A 407 -10.03 6.63 -14.61
CA LYS A 407 -9.45 6.14 -15.87
C LYS A 407 -8.25 7.00 -16.28
N GLU A 408 -7.21 6.37 -16.83
CA GLU A 408 -5.93 7.00 -17.22
C GLU A 408 -6.07 8.11 -18.27
#